data_AF-A0A1W0A992-F1
#
_entry.id   AF-A0A1W0A992-F1
#
_cell.length_a   1.000
_cell.length_b   1.000
_cell.length_c   1.000
_cell.angle_alpha   90.00
_cell.angle_beta   90.00
_cell.angle_gamma   90.00
#
_symmetry.space_group_name_H-M   'P 1'
#
loop_
_entity.id
_entity.type
_entity.pdbx_description
1 polymer ?
#
loop_
_entity_poly.entity_id
_entity_poly.type
_entity_poly.pdbx_seq_one_letter_code
_entity_poly.pdbx_strand_id
1 'polypeptide(L)'
;MSKRCPLIAAQCKQMTKELLYEIGGEGRILEFCIAFYQLASADPTLQTFLFDHDNVVSHGQRLAKWIVNYMEGNEDLCEPGWEFAHYHTRCQSEKKPLRAVCFSVRDCRTWMRLHFWAMRQCGLDRNGRFWAWYVQLIHQHIALHNSYAPGYTIVDSVWSTIPGNLQMYKENGQDMVDLCPSYYC
;
A
#
# COMPACT_ATOMS: atom_id res chain seq x y z
N MET A 1 9.50 10.38 26.04
CA MET A 1 9.66 10.66 24.60
C MET A 1 11.16 10.79 24.31
N SER A 2 11.78 9.73 23.77
CA SER A 2 13.21 9.71 23.47
C SER A 2 13.47 10.54 22.21
N LYS A 3 14.25 11.61 22.32
CA LYS A 3 14.71 12.39 21.16
C LYS A 3 15.65 11.49 20.35
N ARG A 4 15.23 11.05 19.15
CA ARG A 4 16.13 10.32 18.24
C ARG A 4 17.38 11.16 17.97
N CYS A 5 18.55 10.54 18.04
CA CYS A 5 19.82 11.18 17.76
C CYS A 5 19.82 11.73 16.32
N PRO A 6 20.15 13.01 16.10
CA PRO A 6 20.08 13.64 14.77
C PRO A 6 21.01 12.99 13.73
N LEU A 7 22.13 12.38 14.17
CA LEU A 7 23.04 11.63 13.30
C LEU A 7 22.39 10.35 12.73
N ILE A 8 21.59 9.66 13.55
CA ILE A 8 20.86 8.46 13.13
C ILE A 8 19.77 8.83 12.11
N ALA A 9 19.08 9.96 12.32
CA ALA A 9 18.06 10.44 11.39
C ALA A 9 18.64 10.79 10.01
N ALA A 10 19.80 11.46 9.96
CA ALA A 10 20.47 11.80 8.71
C ALA A 10 20.96 10.55 7.96
N GLN A 11 21.50 9.55 8.67
CA GLN A 11 21.91 8.27 8.08
C GLN A 11 20.72 7.48 7.52
N CYS A 12 19.59 7.45 8.22
CA CYS A 12 18.37 6.83 7.71
C CYS A 12 17.86 7.50 6.42
N LYS A 13 17.92 8.85 6.32
CA LYS A 13 17.52 9.60 5.11
C LYS A 13 18.44 9.33 3.91
N GLN A 14 19.75 9.25 4.15
CA GLN A 14 20.71 8.93 3.09
C GLN A 14 20.51 7.49 2.57
N MET A 15 20.25 6.55 3.48
CA MET A 15 20.01 5.15 3.15
C MET A 15 18.77 4.96 2.25
N THR A 16 17.67 5.67 2.49
CA THR A 16 16.46 5.53 1.66
C THR A 16 16.62 6.11 0.26
N LYS A 17 17.42 7.17 0.09
CA LYS A 17 17.77 7.70 -1.25
C LYS A 17 18.61 6.72 -2.06
N GLU A 18 19.58 6.07 -1.42
CA GLU A 18 20.37 5.00 -2.05
C GLU A 18 19.49 3.83 -2.47
N LEU A 19 18.58 3.39 -1.60
CA LEU A 19 17.62 2.34 -1.94
C LEU A 19 16.74 2.71 -3.13
N LEU A 20 16.29 3.97 -3.22
CA LEU A 20 15.51 4.45 -4.37
C LEU A 20 16.29 4.31 -5.68
N TYR A 21 17.58 4.67 -5.68
CA TYR A 21 18.43 4.47 -6.85
C TYR A 21 18.61 2.99 -7.19
N GLU A 22 18.90 2.15 -6.19
CA GLU A 22 19.16 0.71 -6.37
C GLU A 22 17.98 -0.06 -6.99
N ILE A 23 16.74 0.37 -6.76
CA ILE A 23 15.55 -0.25 -7.35
C ILE A 23 15.20 0.27 -8.74
N GLY A 24 15.95 1.22 -9.29
CA GLY A 24 15.66 1.85 -10.59
C GLY A 24 14.89 3.17 -10.51
N GLY A 25 14.89 3.84 -9.36
CA GLY A 25 14.41 5.20 -9.19
C GLY A 25 12.89 5.36 -9.18
N GLU A 26 12.45 6.61 -9.29
CA GLU A 26 11.04 7.02 -9.26
C GLU A 26 10.19 6.32 -10.33
N GLY A 27 10.77 6.06 -11.51
CA GLY A 27 10.09 5.37 -12.60
C GLY A 27 9.64 3.96 -12.21
N ARG A 28 10.47 3.23 -11.45
CA ARG A 28 10.09 1.90 -10.94
C ARG A 28 9.00 1.99 -9.87
N ILE A 29 9.05 3.03 -9.03
CA ILE A 29 8.01 3.31 -8.04
C ILE A 29 6.67 3.57 -8.74
N LEU A 30 6.66 4.41 -9.79
CA LEU A 30 5.46 4.68 -10.58
C LEU A 30 4.92 3.43 -11.28
N GLU A 31 5.79 2.62 -11.88
CA GLU A 31 5.42 1.37 -12.55
C GLU A 31 4.63 0.46 -11.59
N PHE A 32 5.15 0.23 -10.38
CA PHE A 32 4.44 -0.63 -9.43
C PHE A 32 3.14 0.02 -8.96
N CYS A 33 3.11 1.34 -8.72
CA CYS A 33 1.89 2.00 -8.24
C CYS A 33 0.76 1.86 -9.25
N ILE A 34 1.07 1.98 -10.54
CA ILE A 34 0.09 1.76 -11.62
C ILE A 34 -0.37 0.30 -11.64
N ALA A 35 0.57 -0.67 -11.55
CA ALA A 35 0.24 -2.10 -11.50
C ALA A 35 -0.66 -2.44 -10.30
N PHE A 36 -0.39 -1.85 -9.14
CA PHE A 36 -1.23 -1.99 -7.95
C PHE A 36 -2.66 -1.49 -8.21
N TYR A 37 -2.83 -0.30 -8.77
CA TYR A 37 -4.17 0.23 -9.03
C TYR A 37 -4.90 -0.52 -10.15
N GLN A 38 -4.19 -1.14 -11.10
CA GLN A 38 -4.79 -2.07 -12.04
C GLN A 38 -5.41 -3.28 -11.30
N LEU A 39 -4.66 -3.89 -10.39
CA LEU A 39 -5.17 -4.99 -9.54
C LEU A 39 -6.34 -4.52 -8.67
N ALA A 40 -6.18 -3.39 -7.97
CA ALA A 40 -7.21 -2.87 -7.06
C ALA A 40 -8.50 -2.47 -7.79
N SER A 41 -8.41 -1.99 -9.04
CA SER A 41 -9.59 -1.64 -9.85
C SER A 41 -10.40 -2.85 -10.33
N ALA A 42 -9.74 -4.02 -10.41
CA ALA A 42 -10.39 -5.26 -10.81
C ALA A 42 -10.84 -6.11 -9.60
N ASP A 43 -10.44 -5.74 -8.39
CA ASP A 43 -10.84 -6.39 -7.15
C ASP A 43 -12.15 -5.79 -6.62
N PRO A 44 -13.24 -6.58 -6.46
CA PRO A 44 -14.54 -6.05 -6.05
C PRO A 44 -14.54 -5.48 -4.62
N THR A 45 -13.59 -5.89 -3.76
CA THR A 45 -13.45 -5.32 -2.40
C THR A 45 -12.84 -3.92 -2.48
N LEU A 46 -11.77 -3.73 -3.26
CA LEU A 46 -11.09 -2.43 -3.34
C LEU A 46 -11.72 -1.46 -4.32
N GLN A 47 -12.36 -1.94 -5.39
CA GLN A 47 -13.01 -1.12 -6.40
C GLN A 47 -14.03 -0.15 -5.78
N THR A 48 -14.70 -0.53 -4.69
CA THR A 48 -15.67 0.34 -4.01
C THR A 48 -15.08 1.62 -3.42
N PHE A 49 -13.75 1.67 -3.22
CA PHE A 49 -13.03 2.81 -2.68
C PHE A 49 -12.36 3.68 -3.78
N LEU A 50 -12.46 3.29 -5.05
CA LEU A 50 -11.92 4.04 -6.18
C LEU A 50 -13.01 4.95 -6.77
N PHE A 51 -12.64 6.16 -7.20
CA PHE A 51 -13.59 7.12 -7.77
C PHE A 51 -13.78 6.84 -9.27
N ASP A 52 -15.04 6.83 -9.74
CA ASP A 52 -15.40 6.43 -11.12
C ASP A 52 -14.76 7.31 -12.23
N HIS A 53 -14.29 8.51 -11.89
CA HIS A 53 -13.69 9.48 -12.83
C HIS A 53 -12.16 9.57 -12.71
N ASP A 54 -11.55 8.80 -11.81
CA ASP A 54 -10.11 8.79 -11.59
C ASP A 54 -9.51 7.49 -12.14
N ASN A 55 -8.46 7.60 -12.96
CA ASN A 55 -7.89 6.45 -13.64
C ASN A 55 -6.69 5.87 -12.87
N VAL A 56 -6.31 4.63 -13.20
CA VAL A 56 -5.21 3.91 -12.52
C VAL A 56 -3.86 4.65 -12.62
N VAL A 57 -3.65 5.45 -13.66
CA VAL A 57 -2.43 6.24 -13.84
C VAL A 57 -2.39 7.40 -12.86
N SER A 58 -3.46 8.19 -12.77
CA SER A 58 -3.60 9.31 -11.85
C SER A 58 -3.48 8.87 -10.39
N HIS A 59 -4.14 7.75 -10.03
CA HIS A 59 -4.00 7.12 -8.72
C HIS A 59 -2.55 6.69 -8.45
N GLY A 60 -1.94 6.00 -9.42
CA GLY A 60 -0.56 5.53 -9.33
C GLY A 60 0.44 6.67 -9.15
N GLN A 61 0.27 7.79 -9.87
CA GLN A 61 1.12 8.98 -9.77
C GLN A 61 1.09 9.60 -8.39
N ARG A 62 -0.08 9.71 -7.75
CA ARG A 62 -0.19 10.30 -6.40
C ARG A 62 0.51 9.44 -5.36
N LEU A 63 0.28 8.12 -5.39
CA LEU A 63 0.95 7.17 -4.51
C LEU A 63 2.47 7.16 -4.75
N ALA A 64 2.90 7.13 -6.01
CA ALA A 64 4.31 7.14 -6.36
C ALA A 64 5.01 8.41 -5.86
N LYS A 65 4.41 9.58 -6.09
CA LYS A 65 4.93 10.86 -5.60
C LYS A 65 5.08 10.87 -4.08
N TRP A 66 4.09 10.33 -3.35
CA TRP A 66 4.18 10.22 -1.90
C TRP A 66 5.36 9.34 -1.46
N ILE A 67 5.52 8.16 -2.05
CA ILE A 67 6.60 7.22 -1.69
C ILE A 67 7.98 7.80 -2.02
N VAL A 68 8.14 8.40 -3.19
CA VAL A 68 9.39 9.03 -3.60
C VAL A 68 9.77 10.13 -2.61
N ASN A 69 8.84 11.05 -2.31
CA ASN A 69 9.08 12.10 -1.33
C ASN A 69 9.45 11.54 0.04
N TYR A 70 8.78 10.46 0.47
CA TYR A 70 9.10 9.79 1.73
C TYR A 70 10.53 9.20 1.72
N MET A 71 10.92 8.53 0.64
CA MET A 71 12.27 7.98 0.47
C MET A 71 13.35 9.07 0.41
N GLU A 72 13.03 10.24 -0.13
CA GLU A 72 13.93 11.39 -0.17
C GLU A 72 14.02 12.15 1.15
N GLY A 73 13.19 11.80 2.14
CA GLY A 73 13.09 12.51 3.40
C GLY A 73 12.44 13.89 3.28
N ASN A 74 11.66 14.07 2.22
CA ASN A 74 10.84 15.23 1.87
C ASN A 74 9.38 15.02 2.32
N GLU A 75 9.17 14.39 3.47
CA GLU A 75 7.85 14.06 4.01
C GLU A 75 6.97 15.31 4.19
N ASP A 76 7.55 16.46 4.50
CA ASP A 76 6.86 17.76 4.61
C ASP A 76 6.39 18.31 3.25
N LEU A 77 6.94 17.82 2.13
CA LEU A 77 6.53 18.19 0.75
C LEU A 77 5.44 17.27 0.20
N CYS A 78 5.14 16.17 0.90
CA CYS A 78 3.85 15.56 0.72
C CYS A 78 2.83 16.57 1.24
N GLU A 79 2.09 17.21 0.32
CA GLU A 79 0.82 17.89 0.64
C GLU A 79 0.11 17.11 1.77
N PRO A 80 -0.65 17.77 2.67
CA PRO A 80 -1.33 17.09 3.78
C PRO A 80 -2.24 15.93 3.32
N GLY A 81 -2.45 15.79 2.02
CA GLY A 81 -3.20 14.76 1.31
C GLY A 81 -2.91 13.30 1.59
N TRP A 82 -1.78 12.81 2.14
CA TRP A 82 -1.74 11.37 2.51
C TRP A 82 -2.56 11.11 3.77
N GLU A 83 -2.16 11.69 4.91
CA GLU A 83 -2.91 11.55 6.16
C GLU A 83 -4.32 12.11 6.05
N PHE A 84 -4.51 13.24 5.35
CA PHE A 84 -5.82 13.86 5.15
C PHE A 84 -6.71 13.08 4.18
N ALA A 85 -6.22 12.60 3.02
CA ALA A 85 -7.04 11.78 2.13
C ALA A 85 -7.36 10.41 2.75
N HIS A 86 -6.44 9.85 3.56
CA HIS A 86 -6.66 8.60 4.29
C HIS A 86 -7.60 8.78 5.50
N TYR A 87 -7.57 9.92 6.19
CA TYR A 87 -8.55 10.28 7.22
C TYR A 87 -9.97 10.40 6.65
N HIS A 88 -10.13 11.00 5.47
CA HIS A 88 -11.43 11.12 4.81
C HIS A 88 -11.94 9.82 4.16
N THR A 89 -11.05 8.92 3.70
CA THR A 89 -11.44 7.56 3.29
C THR A 89 -11.72 6.64 4.48
N ARG A 90 -11.25 6.99 5.68
CA ARG A 90 -11.49 6.19 6.88
C ARG A 90 -12.96 6.05 7.19
N CYS A 91 -13.83 7.02 6.94
CA CYS A 91 -15.29 6.82 7.00
C CYS A 91 -15.97 7.83 6.04
N GLN A 92 -16.43 7.38 4.87
CA GLN A 92 -17.27 8.23 4.01
C GLN A 92 -18.68 8.32 4.60
N SER A 93 -19.07 9.49 5.10
CA SER A 93 -20.37 9.62 5.76
C SER A 93 -21.57 9.80 4.82
N GLU A 94 -21.41 10.24 3.56
CA GLU A 94 -22.61 10.78 2.87
C GLU A 94 -22.81 10.57 1.35
N LYS A 95 -21.98 9.87 0.56
CA LYS A 95 -22.13 9.97 -0.92
C LYS A 95 -22.20 8.71 -1.79
N LYS A 96 -22.14 7.49 -1.26
CA LYS A 96 -22.53 6.28 -2.03
C LYS A 96 -23.20 5.23 -1.12
N PRO A 97 -24.31 4.59 -1.52
CA PRO A 97 -25.02 3.62 -0.68
C PRO A 97 -24.31 2.26 -0.53
N LEU A 98 -23.15 2.06 -1.18
CA LEU A 98 -22.51 0.74 -1.22
C LEU A 98 -21.71 0.37 0.04
N ARG A 99 -21.16 1.33 0.79
CA ARG A 99 -20.58 1.10 2.13
C ARG A 99 -20.39 2.42 2.88
N ALA A 100 -21.23 2.68 3.89
CA ALA A 100 -21.01 3.72 4.91
C ALA A 100 -20.08 3.21 6.02
N VAL A 101 -19.01 2.49 5.67
CA VAL A 101 -18.22 1.71 6.64
C VAL A 101 -16.75 2.01 6.48
N CYS A 102 -16.07 2.09 7.61
CA CYS A 102 -14.66 2.40 7.68
C CYS A 102 -13.80 1.26 7.10
N PHE A 103 -12.61 1.56 6.56
CA PHE A 103 -11.72 0.59 5.91
C PHE A 103 -11.40 -0.58 6.86
N SER A 104 -11.96 -1.75 6.57
CA SER A 104 -11.94 -2.90 7.46
C SER A 104 -10.58 -3.59 7.48
N VAL A 105 -10.38 -4.55 8.40
CA VAL A 105 -9.18 -5.38 8.37
C VAL A 105 -9.12 -6.20 7.09
N ARG A 106 -10.25 -6.76 6.62
CA ARG A 106 -10.34 -7.42 5.30
C ARG A 106 -9.86 -6.50 4.18
N ASP A 107 -10.36 -5.26 4.13
CA ASP A 107 -9.96 -4.30 3.08
C ASP A 107 -8.45 -3.99 3.16
N CYS A 108 -7.90 -3.83 4.37
CA CYS A 108 -6.46 -3.66 4.57
C CYS A 108 -5.64 -4.84 4.07
N ARG A 109 -6.08 -6.06 4.36
CA ARG A 109 -5.38 -7.27 3.95
C ARG A 109 -5.44 -7.47 2.44
N THR A 110 -6.60 -7.24 1.81
CA THR A 110 -6.72 -7.23 0.35
C THR A 110 -5.78 -6.20 -0.26
N TRP A 111 -5.78 -4.97 0.26
CA TRP A 111 -4.88 -3.90 -0.17
C TRP A 111 -3.41 -4.33 -0.08
N MET A 112 -2.97 -4.83 1.09
CA MET A 112 -1.57 -5.25 1.29
C MET A 112 -1.17 -6.37 0.33
N ARG A 113 -2.01 -7.40 0.17
CA ARG A 113 -1.72 -8.55 -0.69
C ARG A 113 -1.56 -8.14 -2.15
N LEU A 114 -2.47 -7.32 -2.68
CA LEU A 114 -2.38 -6.82 -4.06
C LEU A 114 -1.21 -5.85 -4.24
N HIS A 115 -0.94 -5.01 -3.24
CA HIS A 115 0.17 -4.06 -3.27
C HIS A 115 1.52 -4.79 -3.31
N PHE A 116 1.74 -5.75 -2.40
CA PHE A 116 2.94 -6.58 -2.42
C PHE A 116 3.01 -7.43 -3.68
N TRP A 117 1.89 -7.93 -4.22
CA TRP A 117 1.88 -8.66 -5.48
C TRP A 117 2.36 -7.78 -6.64
N ALA A 118 1.84 -6.57 -6.79
CA ALA A 118 2.27 -5.60 -7.81
C ALA A 118 3.77 -5.29 -7.70
N MET A 119 4.29 -5.09 -6.48
CA MET A 119 5.72 -4.87 -6.27
C MET A 119 6.57 -6.03 -6.79
N ARG A 120 6.15 -7.29 -6.56
CA ARG A 120 6.84 -8.47 -7.09
C ARG A 120 6.77 -8.54 -8.61
N GLN A 121 5.65 -8.15 -9.22
CA GLN A 121 5.54 -8.09 -10.68
C GLN A 121 6.55 -7.09 -11.28
N CYS A 122 6.82 -5.99 -10.57
CA CYS A 122 7.82 -5.01 -10.96
C CYS A 122 9.26 -5.37 -10.51
N GLY A 123 9.46 -6.51 -9.86
CA GLY A 123 10.77 -7.02 -9.42
C GLY A 123 11.38 -6.30 -8.21
N LEU A 124 10.59 -5.51 -7.48
CA LEU A 124 11.05 -4.73 -6.33
C LEU A 124 11.45 -5.60 -5.13
N ASP A 125 10.88 -6.80 -5.02
CA ASP A 125 11.19 -7.79 -3.98
C ASP A 125 12.59 -8.39 -4.11
N ARG A 126 13.22 -8.27 -5.29
CA ARG A 126 14.57 -8.78 -5.56
C ARG A 126 15.66 -7.99 -4.82
N ASN A 127 15.40 -6.74 -4.47
CA ASN A 127 16.28 -5.97 -3.58
C ASN A 127 15.83 -6.22 -2.12
N GLY A 128 16.51 -7.11 -1.42
CA GLY A 128 16.14 -7.50 -0.04
C GLY A 128 16.18 -6.36 0.98
N ARG A 129 17.06 -5.36 0.80
CA ARG A 129 17.13 -4.18 1.68
C ARG A 129 15.90 -3.29 1.49
N PHE A 130 15.56 -3.01 0.22
CA PHE A 130 14.36 -2.26 -0.12
C PHE A 130 13.11 -3.01 0.34
N TRP A 131 13.02 -4.32 0.10
CA TRP A 131 11.87 -5.13 0.52
C TRP A 131 11.64 -5.07 2.03
N ALA A 132 12.70 -5.28 2.83
CA ALA A 132 12.62 -5.20 4.29
C ALA A 132 12.18 -3.80 4.77
N TRP A 133 12.75 -2.75 4.17
CA TRP A 133 12.35 -1.37 4.45
C TRP A 133 10.88 -1.12 4.10
N TYR A 134 10.44 -1.56 2.92
CA TYR A 134 9.09 -1.30 2.41
C TYR A 134 8.02 -2.06 3.21
N VAL A 135 8.29 -3.30 3.61
CA VAL A 135 7.40 -4.07 4.49
C VAL A 135 7.21 -3.33 5.82
N GLN A 136 8.27 -2.75 6.39
CA GLN A 136 8.19 -1.94 7.60
C GLN A 136 7.43 -0.62 7.38
N LEU A 137 7.61 0.01 6.22
CA LEU A 137 6.84 1.21 5.83
C LEU A 137 5.34 0.91 5.82
N ILE A 138 4.92 -0.18 5.15
CA ILE A 138 3.51 -0.58 5.10
C ILE A 138 2.97 -0.92 6.49
N HIS A 139 3.74 -1.65 7.31
CA HIS A 139 3.34 -1.97 8.68
C HIS A 139 2.99 -0.70 9.49
N GLN A 140 3.77 0.38 9.33
CA GLN A 140 3.53 1.64 10.02
C GLN A 140 2.29 2.37 9.48
N HIS A 141 2.14 2.44 8.16
CA HIS A 141 1.12 3.28 7.53
C HIS A 141 -0.25 2.60 7.40
N ILE A 142 -0.30 1.27 7.35
CA ILE A 142 -1.58 0.55 7.33
C ILE A 142 -2.38 0.74 8.63
N ALA A 143 -1.70 1.05 9.75
CA ALA A 143 -2.33 1.39 11.03
C ALA A 143 -3.23 2.63 10.97
N LEU A 144 -2.98 3.55 10.03
CA LEU A 144 -3.80 4.75 9.82
C LEU A 144 -5.20 4.39 9.30
N HIS A 145 -5.30 3.28 8.57
CA HIS A 145 -6.56 2.75 8.06
C HIS A 145 -7.27 1.92 9.12
N ASN A 146 -6.53 0.96 9.71
CA ASN A 146 -7.04 0.07 10.72
C ASN A 146 -5.93 -0.37 11.67
N SER A 147 -6.10 -0.16 12.97
CA SER A 147 -5.08 -0.43 13.99
C SER A 147 -4.75 -1.92 14.17
N TYR A 148 -5.58 -2.85 13.70
CA TYR A 148 -5.32 -4.29 13.76
C TYR A 148 -4.55 -4.81 12.54
N ALA A 149 -4.63 -4.12 11.40
CA ALA A 149 -4.00 -4.54 10.15
C ALA A 149 -2.47 -4.73 10.21
N PRO A 150 -1.67 -3.96 11.00
CA PRO A 150 -0.23 -4.18 11.11
C PRO A 150 0.17 -5.60 11.56
N GLY A 151 -0.72 -6.30 12.28
CA GLY A 151 -0.50 -7.70 12.68
C GLY A 151 -0.40 -8.68 11.51
N TYR A 152 -0.88 -8.30 10.32
CA TYR A 152 -0.92 -9.15 9.14
C TYR A 152 0.13 -8.82 8.08
N THR A 153 0.89 -7.74 8.23
CA THR A 153 1.79 -7.24 7.16
C THR A 153 2.78 -8.30 6.68
N ILE A 154 3.38 -9.08 7.59
CA ILE A 154 4.33 -10.13 7.21
C ILE A 154 3.64 -11.24 6.42
N VAL A 155 2.54 -11.80 6.93
CA VAL A 155 1.83 -12.89 6.25
C VAL A 155 1.28 -12.46 4.89
N ASP A 156 0.78 -11.23 4.77
CA ASP A 156 0.25 -10.71 3.51
C ASP A 156 1.38 -10.33 2.53
N SER A 157 2.57 -9.96 3.02
CA SER A 157 3.76 -9.74 2.19
C SER A 157 4.35 -11.01 1.59
N VAL A 158 3.94 -12.21 2.01
CA VAL A 158 4.34 -13.47 1.37
C VAL A 158 3.19 -14.14 0.62
N TRP A 159 1.96 -13.64 0.74
CA TRP A 159 0.77 -14.28 0.17
C TRP A 159 0.89 -14.61 -1.32
N SER A 160 1.40 -13.68 -2.12
CA SER A 160 1.50 -13.86 -3.58
C SER A 160 2.69 -14.73 -4.02
N THR A 161 3.56 -15.16 -3.11
CA THR A 161 4.64 -16.11 -3.45
C THR A 161 4.14 -17.55 -3.54
N ILE A 162 2.90 -17.80 -3.10
CA ILE A 162 2.24 -19.11 -3.18
C ILE A 162 1.38 -19.12 -4.44
N PRO A 163 1.76 -19.86 -5.51
CA PRO A 163 1.04 -19.82 -6.79
C PRO A 163 -0.44 -20.19 -6.67
N GLY A 164 -0.78 -21.12 -5.76
CA GLY A 164 -2.16 -21.53 -5.49
C GLY A 164 -3.05 -20.38 -5.00
N ASN A 165 -2.49 -19.40 -4.27
CA ASN A 165 -3.25 -18.23 -3.81
C ASN A 165 -3.67 -17.34 -4.99
N LEU A 166 -2.76 -17.10 -5.93
CA LEU A 166 -3.04 -16.31 -7.12
C LEU A 166 -4.04 -17.01 -8.06
N GLN A 167 -3.92 -18.33 -8.18
CA GLN A 167 -4.86 -19.14 -8.94
C GLN A 167 -6.26 -19.05 -8.33
N MET A 168 -6.40 -19.33 -7.03
CA MET A 168 -7.67 -19.26 -6.31
C MET A 168 -8.29 -17.86 -6.37
N TYR A 169 -7.48 -16.80 -6.25
CA TYR A 169 -7.95 -15.43 -6.40
C TYR A 169 -8.58 -15.18 -7.78
N LYS A 170 -7.91 -15.61 -8.85
CA LYS A 170 -8.42 -15.46 -10.23
C LYS A 170 -9.66 -16.30 -10.49
N GLU A 171 -9.68 -17.56 -10.02
CA GLU A 171 -10.81 -18.48 -10.17
C GLU A 171 -12.06 -17.99 -9.44
N ASN A 172 -11.89 -17.27 -8.33
CA ASN A 172 -12.99 -16.66 -7.57
C ASN A 172 -13.35 -15.24 -8.04
N GLY A 173 -13.12 -14.92 -9.32
CA GLY A 173 -13.50 -13.62 -9.87
C GLY A 173 -12.78 -12.45 -9.21
N GLN A 174 -11.51 -12.65 -8.85
CA GLN A 174 -10.65 -11.63 -8.22
C GLN A 174 -11.13 -11.23 -6.83
N ASP A 175 -11.76 -12.14 -6.08
CA ASP A 175 -12.06 -11.99 -4.65
C ASP A 175 -11.20 -12.91 -3.76
N MET A 176 -10.80 -12.40 -2.59
CA MET A 176 -10.00 -13.13 -1.61
C MET A 176 -10.89 -13.87 -0.61
N VAL A 177 -11.43 -15.01 -1.05
CA VAL A 177 -12.37 -15.82 -0.25
C VAL A 177 -11.76 -16.42 1.01
N ASP A 178 -10.44 -16.46 1.14
CA ASP A 178 -9.72 -16.90 2.34
C ASP A 178 -9.69 -15.83 3.45
N LEU A 179 -10.03 -14.57 3.13
CA LEU A 179 -10.12 -13.50 4.12
C LEU A 179 -11.48 -13.54 4.84
N CYS A 180 -11.42 -13.34 6.15
CA CYS A 180 -12.59 -13.30 7.00
C CYS A 180 -13.61 -12.26 6.49
N PRO A 181 -14.90 -12.60 6.33
CA PRO A 181 -15.92 -11.63 5.90
C PRO A 181 -16.24 -10.54 6.93
N SER A 182 -15.81 -10.72 8.18
CA SER A 182 -16.13 -9.80 9.28
C SER A 182 -15.14 -8.64 9.35
N TYR A 183 -15.65 -7.48 9.79
CA TYR A 183 -14.91 -6.23 9.94
C TYR A 183 -13.79 -6.27 11.00
N TYR A 184 -13.76 -7.30 11.86
CA TYR A 184 -12.96 -7.35 13.10
C TYR A 184 -11.97 -8.52 13.21
N CYS A 185 -11.79 -9.28 12.13
CA CYS A 185 -10.73 -10.28 12.00
C CYS A 185 -9.67 -9.68 11.07
#